data_AF-A0A1E5HEW0-F1
#
_entry.id   AF-A0A1E5HEW0-F1
#
_cell.length_a   1.000
_cell.length_b   1.000
_cell.length_c   1.000
_cell.angle_alpha   90.00
_cell.angle_beta   90.00
_cell.angle_gamma   90.00
#
_symmetry.space_group_name_H-M   'P 1'
#
loop_
_entity.id
_entity.type
_entity.pdbx_description
1 polymer ?
#
loop_
_entity_poly.entity_id
_entity_poly.type
_entity_poly.pdbx_seq_one_letter_code
_entity_poly.pdbx_strand_id
1 'polypeptide(L)' 'MEKMEIKKSIARDTGTIASLGMFAYRIFPDTKSVNIQLLNGEQEERTVPLKTGETFFLRGLELCLELID' A
#
# COMPACT_ATOMS: atom_id res chain seq x y z
N MET A 1 -8.98 -8.83 -7.53
CA MET A 1 -8.82 -7.66 -6.65
C MET A 1 -8.61 -8.12 -5.22
N GLU A 2 -7.46 -7.81 -4.63
CA GLU A 2 -7.13 -8.11 -3.23
C GLU A 2 -7.11 -6.82 -2.41
N LYS A 3 -7.46 -6.90 -1.13
CA LYS A 3 -7.48 -5.74 -0.23
C LYS A 3 -6.11 -5.53 0.40
N MET A 4 -5.69 -4.28 0.46
CA MET A 4 -4.49 -3.87 1.16
C MET A 4 -4.85 -2.84 2.21
N GLU A 5 -4.64 -3.22 3.47
CA GLU A 5 -4.99 -2.36 4.61
C GLU A 5 -3.80 -1.50 5.04
N ILE A 6 -4.05 -0.22 5.23
CA ILE A 6 -3.08 0.76 5.73
C ILE A 6 -3.68 1.52 6.91
N LYS A 7 -2.96 1.57 8.04
CA LYS A 7 -3.36 2.39 9.19
C LYS A 7 -3.05 3.84 8.91
N LYS A 8 -4.08 4.66 8.70
CA LYS A 8 -3.92 6.07 8.34
C LYS A 8 -3.32 6.91 9.48
N SER A 9 -3.42 6.42 10.73
CA SER A 9 -2.85 7.03 11.93
C SER A 9 -1.33 6.84 12.04
N ILE A 10 -0.75 5.91 11.28
CA ILE A 10 0.67 5.58 11.33
C ILE A 10 1.35 6.05 10.04
N ALA A 11 2.29 6.98 10.14
CA ALA A 11 2.97 7.54 8.98
C ALA A 11 3.82 6.52 8.21
N ARG A 12 4.32 5.48 8.88
CA ARG A 12 5.09 4.36 8.30
C ARG A 12 4.86 3.10 9.11
N ASP A 13 4.45 2.02 8.45
CA ASP A 13 4.33 0.69 9.05
C ASP A 13 4.60 -0.37 7.97
N THR A 14 4.57 -1.63 8.36
CA THR A 14 4.54 -2.76 7.43
C THR A 14 3.18 -3.45 7.46
N GLY A 15 2.88 -4.16 6.37
CA GLY A 15 1.70 -5.01 6.28
C GLY A 15 2.01 -6.23 5.43
N THR A 16 1.00 -7.09 5.26
CA THR A 16 1.11 -8.28 4.42
C THR A 16 -0.06 -8.32 3.44
N ILE A 17 0.24 -8.52 2.17
CA ILE A 17 -0.72 -8.91 1.13
C ILE A 17 -0.58 -10.42 1.00
N ALA A 18 -1.67 -11.19 1.04
CA ALA A 18 -1.59 -12.64 1.11
C ALA A 18 -0.89 -13.25 -0.11
N SER A 19 -1.12 -12.69 -1.30
CA SER A 19 -0.50 -13.15 -2.54
C SER A 19 0.88 -12.56 -2.85
N LEU A 20 1.19 -11.37 -2.32
CA LEU A 20 2.43 -10.65 -2.62
C LEU A 20 3.42 -10.60 -1.45
N GLY A 21 3.03 -11.08 -0.26
CA GLY A 21 3.85 -11.06 0.95
C GLY A 21 3.94 -9.69 1.62
N MET A 22 5.05 -9.47 2.32
CA MET A 22 5.23 -8.30 3.18
C MET A 22 5.52 -7.03 2.37
N PHE A 23 4.94 -5.92 2.78
CA PHE A 23 5.20 -4.58 2.23
C PHE A 23 5.50 -3.59 3.35
N ALA A 24 6.24 -2.53 3.02
CA ALA A 24 6.31 -1.30 3.80
C ALA A 24 5.44 -0.23 3.14
N TYR A 25 4.90 0.68 3.94
CA TYR A 25 4.27 1.88 3.41
C TYR A 25 4.74 3.15 4.11
N ARG A 26 4.62 4.27 3.41
CA ARG A 26 4.89 5.60 3.93
C ARG A 26 3.84 6.59 3.45
N ILE A 27 3.12 7.19 4.40
CA ILE A 27 2.12 8.22 4.15
C ILE A 27 2.81 9.58 4.02
N PHE A 28 2.39 10.36 3.03
CA PHE A 28 2.79 11.75 2.80
C PHE A 28 1.55 12.64 2.96
N PRO A 29 1.34 13.24 4.14
CA PRO A 29 0.15 14.04 4.42
C PRO A 29 0.03 15.26 3.49
N ASP A 30 1.17 15.90 3.18
CA ASP A 30 1.22 17.13 2.38
C ASP A 30 0.69 16.93 0.96
N THR A 31 0.95 15.75 0.39
CA THR A 31 0.55 15.38 -0.97
C THR A 31 -0.68 14.46 -1.00
N LYS A 32 -1.24 14.11 0.17
CA LYS A 32 -2.33 13.13 0.32
C LYS A 32 -2.06 11.84 -0.45
N SER A 33 -0.85 11.31 -0.34
CA SER A 33 -0.41 10.10 -1.03
C SER A 33 0.24 9.11 -0.07
N VAL A 34 0.35 7.86 -0.50
CA VAL A 34 1.06 6.80 0.20
C VAL A 34 1.96 6.07 -0.78
N ASN A 35 3.23 5.91 -0.42
CA ASN A 35 4.16 5.04 -1.12
C ASN A 35 4.12 3.66 -0.49
N ILE A 36 4.13 2.64 -1.33
CA ILE A 36 3.98 1.23 -0.99
C ILE A 36 5.16 0.51 -1.63
N GLN A 37 5.90 -0.26 -0.86
CA GLN A 37 7.10 -0.97 -1.32
C GLN A 37 7.05 -2.43 -0.89
N LEU A 38 7.17 -3.36 -1.82
CA LEU A 38 7.30 -4.78 -1.48
C LEU A 38 8.67 -5.05 -0.85
N LEU A 39 8.67 -5.87 0.19
CA LEU A 39 9.88 -6.25 0.94
C LEU A 39 10.37 -7.65 0.59
N ASN A 40 9.75 -8.32 -0.38
CA ASN A 40 10.18 -9.63 -0.86
C ASN A 40 10.56 -9.58 -2.35
N GLY A 41 11.49 -10.44 -2.78
CA GLY A 41 11.87 -10.56 -4.19
C GLY A 41 12.46 -9.28 -4.79
N GLU A 42 12.11 -8.97 -6.04
CA GLU A 42 12.53 -7.75 -6.74
C GLU A 42 11.87 -6.51 -6.14
N GLN A 43 12.66 -5.46 -5.92
CA GLN A 43 12.21 -4.23 -5.29
C GLN A 43 11.23 -3.48 -6.22
N GLU A 44 9.94 -3.58 -5.92
CA GLU A 44 8.87 -2.84 -6.61
C GLU A 44 8.19 -1.89 -5.62
N GLU A 45 7.99 -0.65 -6.04
CA GLU A 45 7.27 0.35 -5.27
C GLU A 45 6.26 1.13 -6.12
N ARG A 46 5.23 1.65 -5.47
CA ARG A 46 4.21 2.46 -6.10
C ARG A 46 3.68 3.50 -5.13
N THR A 47 3.50 4.72 -5.64
CA THR A 47 2.85 5.80 -4.91
C THR A 47 1.43 5.99 -5.43
N VAL A 48 0.46 5.96 -4.53
CA VAL A 48 -0.97 6.07 -4.84
C VAL A 48 -1.64 7.15 -3.99
N PRO A 49 -2.81 7.67 -4.40
CA PRO A 49 -3.62 8.53 -3.56
C PRO A 49 -3.96 7.85 -2.22
N LEU A 50 -3.85 8.60 -1.11
CA LEU A 50 -4.28 8.13 0.21
C LEU A 50 -5.80 8.20 0.31
N LYS A 51 -6.49 7.23 -0.28
CA LYS A 51 -7.96 7.19 -0.36
C LYS A 51 -8.46 5.74 -0.32
N THR A 52 -9.47 5.47 0.51
CA THR A 52 -10.17 4.17 0.52
C THR A 52 -10.83 3.90 -0.83
N GLY A 53 -10.71 2.68 -1.33
CA GLY A 53 -11.21 2.27 -2.63
C GLY A 53 -10.27 2.60 -3.80
N GLU A 54 -9.08 3.15 -3.53
CA GLU A 54 -8.08 3.41 -4.58
C GLU A 54 -7.55 2.08 -5.13
N THR A 55 -7.72 1.87 -6.43
CA THR A 55 -7.28 0.65 -7.11
C THR A 55 -5.96 0.88 -7.84
N PHE A 56 -5.01 -0.02 -7.66
CA PHE A 56 -3.71 0.06 -8.32
C PHE A 56 -3.13 -1.33 -8.54
N PHE A 57 -2.21 -1.43 -9.50
CA PHE A 57 -1.50 -2.69 -9.76
C PHE A 57 -0.16 -2.75 -9.01
N LEU A 58 0.25 -3.94 -8.59
CA LEU A 58 1.59 -4.19 -8.07
C LEU A 58 1.96 -5.63 -8.41
N ARG A 59 3.09 -5.86 -9.08
CA ARG A 59 3.43 -7.16 -9.70
C ARG A 59 2.34 -7.75 -10.61
N GLY A 60 1.62 -6.89 -11.32
CA GLY A 60 0.50 -7.31 -12.17
C GLY A 60 -0.77 -7.75 -11.43
N LEU A 61 -0.79 -7.68 -10.10
CA LEU A 61 -1.99 -7.91 -9.29
C LEU A 61 -2.72 -6.61 -9.03
N GLU A 62 -4.04 -6.62 -9.21
CA GLU A 62 -4.93 -5.51 -8.85
C GLU A 62 -5.22 -5.51 -7.34
N LEU A 63 -4.83 -4.42 -6.68
CA LEU A 63 -5.02 -4.17 -5.26
C LEU A 63 -6.00 -3.01 -5.04
N CYS A 64 -6.75 -3.07 -3.94
CA CYS A 64 -7.62 -2.01 -3.48
C CYS A 64 -7.15 -1.53 -2.10
N LEU A 65 -6.86 -0.23 -1.99
CA LEU A 65 -6.44 0.40 -0.75
C LEU A 65 -7.63 0.56 0.21
N GLU A 66 -7.47 0.04 1.43
CA GLU A 66 -8.42 0.20 2.53
C GLU A 66 -7.73 0.93 3.68
N LEU A 67 -8.21 2.13 4.02
CA LEU A 67 -7.68 2.88 5.14
C LEU A 67 -8.39 2.46 6.43
N ILE A 68 -7.63 1.95 7.39
CA ILE A 68 -8.10 1.58 8.73
C ILE A 68 -7.55 2.57 9.78
N ASP A 69 -8.18 2.61 10.95
CA ASP A 69 -7.77 3.47 12.07
C ASP A 69 -6.53 2.93 12.80
#